data_AF-A0A847KM10-F1
#
_entry.id   AF-A0A847KM10-F1
#
_cell.length_a   1.000
_cell.length_b   1.000
_cell.length_c   1.000
_cell.angle_alpha   90.00
_cell.angle_beta   90.00
_cell.angle_gamma   90.00
#
_symmetry.space_group_name_H-M   'P 1'
#
loop_
_entity.id
_entity.type
_entity.pdbx_description
1 polymer ?
#
loop_
_entity_poly.entity_id
_entity_poly.type
_entity_poly.pdbx_seq_one_letter_code
_entity_poly.pdbx_strand_id
1 'polypeptide(L)'
;MALTPKRITLLTTAAPVVIEMVRKYWPVIEQKIKENPELLHSIQDQLKKLATARKAGFTPDALRDRLAILREQVAYLRASADDDGEARRATLFQKQIENLEASIRTAEAASGRHREKDLRMISEKVDALTEKVVTAFIDEKSQDSYPQ
;
A
#
# COMPACT_ATOMS: atom_id res chain seq x y z
N MET A 1 23.33 30.65 -8.93
CA MET A 1 21.85 30.74 -8.90
C MET A 1 21.32 29.53 -8.17
N ALA A 2 20.81 29.70 -6.96
CA ALA A 2 20.28 28.62 -6.14
C ALA A 2 18.90 28.20 -6.65
N LEU A 3 18.75 26.94 -7.05
CA LEU A 3 17.47 26.35 -7.42
C LEU A 3 16.66 26.14 -6.14
N THR A 4 15.60 26.93 -5.98
CA THR A 4 14.62 26.79 -4.90
C THR A 4 13.89 25.45 -5.03
N PRO A 5 13.75 24.66 -3.95
CA PRO A 5 12.94 23.45 -3.99
C PRO A 5 11.46 23.87 -4.05
N LYS A 6 10.82 23.69 -5.20
CA LYS A 6 9.36 23.72 -5.32
C LYS A 6 8.80 22.62 -4.43
N ARG A 7 8.29 23.00 -3.26
CA ARG A 7 7.45 22.15 -2.42
C ARG A 7 6.21 21.79 -3.23
N ILE A 8 6.16 20.56 -3.73
CA ILE A 8 4.95 19.99 -4.30
C ILE A 8 3.98 19.80 -3.12
N THR A 9 3.04 20.72 -2.97
CA THR A 9 1.97 20.62 -1.99
C THR A 9 1.02 19.52 -2.45
N LEU A 10 1.26 18.28 -2.03
CA LEU A 10 0.22 17.24 -2.15
C LEU A 10 -0.95 17.64 -1.25
N LEU A 11 -2.09 17.85 -1.89
CA LEU A 11 -3.43 18.11 -1.34
C LEU A 11 -3.60 17.65 0.11
N THR A 12 -3.61 18.62 1.02
CA THR A 12 -3.82 18.51 2.47
C THR A 12 -5.29 18.24 2.83
N THR A 13 -5.88 17.20 2.25
CA THR A 13 -7.20 16.69 2.65
C THR A 13 -7.12 15.26 3.19
N ALA A 14 -5.92 14.77 3.47
CA ALA A 14 -5.67 13.45 4.03
C ALA A 14 -5.43 13.52 5.55
N ALA A 15 -5.96 12.54 6.29
CA ALA A 15 -5.86 12.47 7.75
C ALA A 15 -4.39 12.43 8.22
N PRO A 16 -4.05 12.81 9.47
CA PRO A 16 -2.67 12.90 9.97
C PRO A 16 -1.82 11.63 9.75
N VAL A 17 -2.44 10.45 9.82
CA VAL A 17 -1.76 9.15 9.59
C VAL A 17 -1.38 8.94 8.12
N VAL A 18 -2.14 9.51 7.17
CA VAL A 18 -1.76 9.51 5.74
C VAL A 18 -0.56 10.41 5.52
N ILE A 19 -0.49 11.55 6.23
CA ILE A 19 0.68 12.42 6.21
C ILE A 19 1.90 11.68 6.76
N GLU A 20 1.76 10.82 7.78
CA GLU A 20 2.87 10.02 8.30
C GLU A 20 3.33 8.92 7.34
N MET A 21 2.43 8.16 6.72
CA MET A 21 2.85 7.17 5.72
C MET A 21 3.47 7.85 4.50
N VAL A 22 2.83 8.88 3.96
CA VAL A 22 3.40 9.66 2.87
C VAL A 22 4.75 10.23 3.31
N ARG A 23 4.90 10.87 4.47
CA ARG A 23 6.20 11.36 4.96
C ARG A 23 7.24 10.26 5.17
N LYS A 24 6.85 9.09 5.67
CA LYS A 24 7.75 7.96 5.91
C LYS A 24 8.31 7.42 4.60
N TYR A 25 7.47 7.33 3.57
CA TYR A 25 7.87 6.78 2.26
C TYR A 25 8.27 7.86 1.24
N TRP A 26 8.01 9.14 1.51
CA TRP A 26 8.31 10.27 0.63
C TRP A 26 9.78 10.34 0.23
N PRO A 27 10.78 10.10 1.11
CA PRO A 27 12.18 10.14 0.69
C PRO A 27 12.52 9.08 -0.37
N VAL A 28 11.97 7.87 -0.22
CA VAL A 28 12.17 6.76 -1.17
C VAL A 28 11.46 7.06 -2.49
N ILE A 29 10.21 7.54 -2.39
CA ILE A 29 9.39 7.94 -3.53
C ILE A 29 10.05 9.13 -4.26
N GLU A 30 10.55 10.15 -3.55
CA GLU A 30 11.19 11.34 -4.12
C GLU A 30 12.44 10.99 -4.92
N GLN A 31 13.25 10.04 -4.44
CA GLN A 31 14.43 9.58 -5.17
C GLN A 31 14.03 8.93 -6.51
N LYS A 32 13.05 8.02 -6.48
CA LYS A 32 12.56 7.29 -7.67
C LYS A 32 11.78 8.19 -8.65
N ILE A 33 11.06 9.20 -8.16
CA ILE A 33 10.33 10.19 -8.99
C ILE A 33 11.29 11.07 -9.81
N LYS A 34 12.44 11.44 -9.26
CA LYS A 34 13.43 12.25 -9.97
C LYS A 34 13.95 11.54 -11.22
N GLU A 35 13.88 10.21 -11.24
CA GLU A 35 14.31 9.35 -12.34
C GLU A 35 13.18 9.13 -13.36
N ASN A 36 11.90 9.12 -12.96
CA ASN A 36 10.77 9.05 -13.89
C ASN A 36 9.51 9.83 -13.40
N PRO A 37 9.21 11.00 -13.99
CA PRO A 37 8.04 11.81 -13.64
C PRO A 37 6.68 11.19 -13.99
N GLU A 38 6.62 10.31 -14.99
CA GLU A 38 5.37 9.65 -15.44
C GLU A 38 4.89 8.62 -14.40
N LEU A 39 5.82 7.94 -13.71
CA LEU A 39 5.54 7.02 -12.61
C LEU A 39 4.81 7.68 -11.44
N LEU A 40 5.02 8.99 -11.27
CA LEU A 40 4.49 9.77 -10.17
C LEU A 40 2.97 9.62 -10.08
N HIS A 41 2.27 9.76 -11.21
CA HIS A 41 0.80 9.78 -11.22
C HIS A 41 0.22 8.41 -10.82
N SER A 42 0.78 7.32 -11.37
CA SER A 42 0.33 5.97 -11.04
C SER A 42 0.57 5.62 -9.57
N ILE A 43 1.76 5.95 -9.04
CA ILE A 43 2.09 5.73 -7.63
C ILE A 43 1.22 6.60 -6.71
N GLN A 44 1.02 7.88 -7.04
CA GLN A 44 0.18 8.79 -6.26
C GLN A 44 -1.26 8.32 -6.19
N ASP A 45 -1.84 7.86 -7.30
CA ASP A 45 -3.21 7.36 -7.32
C ASP A 45 -3.39 6.13 -6.44
N GLN A 46 -2.45 5.18 -6.50
CA GLN A 46 -2.45 3.99 -5.66
C GLN A 46 -2.31 4.32 -4.17
N LEU A 47 -1.37 5.21 -3.82
CA LEU A 47 -1.21 5.68 -2.44
C LEU A 47 -2.46 6.41 -1.93
N LYS A 48 -3.10 7.20 -2.79
CA LYS A 48 -4.33 7.92 -2.46
C LYS A 48 -5.50 6.98 -2.23
N LYS A 49 -5.64 5.91 -3.02
CA LYS A 49 -6.64 4.85 -2.82
C LYS A 49 -6.45 4.18 -1.46
N LEU A 50 -5.23 3.72 -1.15
CA LEU A 50 -4.90 3.10 0.14
C LEU A 50 -5.15 4.04 1.33
N ALA A 51 -4.75 5.31 1.18
CA ALA A 51 -4.98 6.33 2.19
C ALA A 51 -6.47 6.59 2.43
N THR A 52 -7.27 6.63 1.37
CA THR A 52 -8.72 6.83 1.45
C THR A 52 -9.40 5.64 2.11
N ALA A 53 -9.06 4.42 1.69
CA ALA A 53 -9.60 3.19 2.28
C ALA A 53 -9.26 3.07 3.77
N ARG A 54 -8.05 3.47 4.18
CA ARG A 54 -7.67 3.52 5.60
C ARG A 54 -8.54 4.46 6.44
N LYS A 55 -9.01 5.58 5.89
CA LYS A 55 -9.85 6.54 6.64
C LYS A 55 -11.20 5.94 7.04
N ALA A 56 -11.67 4.89 6.35
CA ALA A 56 -12.87 4.17 6.73
C ALA A 56 -12.71 3.35 8.03
N GLY A 57 -11.50 3.33 8.61
CA GLY A 57 -11.22 2.72 9.90
C GLY A 57 -10.89 1.24 9.79
N PHE A 58 -11.31 0.48 10.80
CA PHE A 58 -11.05 -0.97 10.92
C PHE A 58 -12.34 -1.79 10.92
N THR A 59 -13.40 -1.29 10.28
CA THR A 59 -14.59 -2.11 10.04
C THR A 59 -14.23 -3.27 9.10
N PRO A 60 -14.96 -4.40 9.13
CA PRO A 60 -14.68 -5.52 8.23
C PRO A 60 -14.66 -5.12 6.76
N ASP A 61 -15.61 -4.29 6.33
CA ASP A 61 -15.69 -3.82 4.94
C ASP A 61 -14.52 -2.89 4.59
N ALA A 62 -14.15 -1.96 5.48
CA ALA A 62 -12.97 -1.12 5.28
C ALA A 62 -11.68 -1.94 5.15
N LEU A 63 -11.54 -3.00 5.95
CA LEU A 63 -10.39 -3.90 5.86
C LEU A 63 -10.39 -4.70 4.54
N ARG A 64 -11.56 -5.16 4.09
CA ARG A 64 -11.71 -5.84 2.79
C ARG A 64 -11.37 -4.92 1.62
N ASP A 65 -11.84 -3.68 1.63
CA ASP A 65 -11.53 -2.70 0.58
C ASP A 65 -10.03 -2.45 0.47
N ARG A 66 -9.35 -2.33 1.62
CA ARG A 66 -7.89 -2.21 1.67
C ARG A 66 -7.20 -3.45 1.10
N LEU A 67 -7.63 -4.64 1.48
CA LEU A 67 -7.09 -5.90 0.96
C LEU A 67 -7.33 -6.06 -0.54
N ALA A 68 -8.46 -5.58 -1.07
CA ALA A 68 -8.75 -5.59 -2.50
C ALA A 68 -7.76 -4.71 -3.28
N ILE A 69 -7.46 -3.51 -2.79
CA ILE A 69 -6.42 -2.64 -3.40
C ILE A 69 -5.05 -3.33 -3.37
N LEU A 70 -4.69 -3.98 -2.27
CA LEU A 70 -3.42 -4.72 -2.18
C LEU A 70 -3.37 -5.89 -3.15
N ARG A 71 -4.50 -6.57 -3.43
CA ARG A 71 -4.54 -7.62 -4.46
C ARG A 71 -4.25 -7.10 -5.85
N GLU A 72 -4.77 -5.93 -6.21
CA GLU A 72 -4.47 -5.32 -7.50
C GLU A 72 -2.96 -5.10 -7.65
N GLN A 73 -2.31 -4.60 -6.59
CA GLN A 73 -0.85 -4.37 -6.57
C GLN A 73 -0.06 -5.67 -6.62
N VAL A 74 -0.47 -6.70 -5.87
CA VAL A 74 0.17 -8.02 -5.89
C VAL A 74 -0.02 -8.73 -7.23
N ALA A 75 -1.17 -8.55 -7.88
CA ALA A 75 -1.42 -9.08 -9.22
C ALA A 75 -0.49 -8.44 -10.26
N TYR A 76 -0.25 -7.13 -10.17
CA TYR A 76 0.76 -6.46 -11.00
C TYR A 76 2.16 -7.03 -10.75
N LEU A 77 2.60 -7.07 -9.48
CA LEU A 77 3.92 -7.63 -9.11
C LEU A 77 4.13 -9.05 -9.62
N ARG A 78 3.08 -9.88 -9.58
CA ARG A 78 3.15 -11.25 -10.09
C ARG A 78 3.25 -11.29 -11.62
N ALA A 79 2.57 -10.38 -12.30
CA ALA A 79 2.56 -10.33 -13.77
C ALA A 79 3.85 -9.73 -14.34
N SER A 80 4.51 -8.85 -13.59
CA SER A 80 5.76 -8.21 -14.00
C SER A 80 7.02 -8.94 -13.56
N ALA A 81 6.93 -9.83 -12.56
CA ALA A 81 8.04 -10.62 -12.03
C ALA A 81 8.90 -11.24 -13.14
N ASP A 82 10.18 -10.86 -13.18
CA ASP A 82 11.15 -11.35 -14.15
C ASP A 82 12.06 -12.46 -13.56
N ASP A 83 12.09 -12.57 -12.23
CA ASP A 83 12.81 -13.60 -11.50
C ASP A 83 11.93 -14.43 -10.53
N ASP A 84 12.45 -15.61 -10.19
CA ASP A 84 11.77 -16.52 -9.26
C ASP A 84 11.59 -15.92 -7.86
N GLY A 85 12.47 -15.00 -7.44
CA GLY A 85 12.38 -14.27 -6.19
C GLY A 85 11.14 -13.39 -6.15
N GLU A 86 10.91 -12.61 -7.19
CA GLU A 86 9.74 -11.73 -7.38
C GLU A 86 8.44 -12.52 -7.41
N ALA A 87 8.40 -13.58 -8.21
CA ALA A 87 7.25 -14.47 -8.27
C ALA A 87 6.91 -15.09 -6.90
N ARG A 88 7.94 -15.50 -6.15
CA ARG A 88 7.79 -16.01 -4.77
C ARG A 88 7.30 -14.91 -3.81
N ARG A 89 7.84 -13.69 -3.90
CA ARG A 89 7.41 -12.56 -3.07
C ARG A 89 5.93 -12.23 -3.32
N ALA A 90 5.50 -12.12 -4.56
CA ALA A 90 4.11 -11.86 -4.91
C ALA A 90 3.19 -12.99 -4.40
N THR A 91 3.61 -14.25 -4.53
CA THR A 91 2.88 -15.40 -3.99
C THR A 91 2.74 -15.34 -2.45
N LEU A 92 3.79 -14.91 -1.75
CA LEU A 92 3.75 -14.73 -0.29
C LEU A 92 2.76 -13.64 0.11
N PHE A 93 2.78 -12.49 -0.59
CA PHE A 93 1.83 -11.41 -0.33
C PHE A 93 0.38 -11.86 -0.54
N GLN A 94 0.11 -12.58 -1.63
CA GLN A 94 -1.21 -13.13 -1.90
C GLN A 94 -1.70 -14.02 -0.74
N LYS A 95 -0.86 -14.93 -0.26
CA LYS A 95 -1.19 -15.78 0.90
C LYS A 95 -1.45 -14.96 2.17
N GLN A 96 -0.68 -13.89 2.40
CA GLN A 96 -0.90 -13.00 3.55
C GLN A 96 -2.24 -12.27 3.46
N ILE A 97 -2.64 -11.83 2.25
CA ILE A 97 -3.97 -11.24 2.01
C ILE A 97 -5.07 -12.25 2.35
N GLU A 98 -4.98 -13.48 1.84
CA GLU A 98 -5.97 -14.54 2.08
C GLU A 98 -6.12 -14.88 3.57
N ASN A 99 -4.99 -14.95 4.28
CA ASN A 99 -4.99 -15.19 5.73
C ASN A 99 -5.63 -14.04 6.52
N LEU A 100 -5.41 -12.79 6.09
CA LEU A 100 -6.05 -11.63 6.71
C LEU A 100 -7.55 -11.61 6.47
N GLU A 101 -8.01 -11.99 5.28
CA GLU A 101 -9.45 -12.14 5.02
C GLU A 101 -10.11 -13.23 5.84
N ALA A 102 -9.45 -14.37 6.00
CA ALA A 102 -9.93 -15.42 6.88
C ALA A 102 -10.05 -14.89 8.32
N SER A 103 -9.05 -14.11 8.77
CA SER A 103 -9.07 -13.47 10.09
C SER A 103 -10.23 -12.48 10.24
N ILE A 104 -10.55 -11.70 9.21
CA ILE A 104 -11.72 -10.79 9.21
C ILE A 104 -13.01 -11.58 9.40
N ARG A 105 -13.20 -12.68 8.66
CA ARG A 105 -14.39 -13.55 8.79
C ARG A 105 -14.51 -14.12 10.20
N THR A 106 -13.39 -14.55 10.79
CA THR A 106 -13.36 -15.03 12.18
C THR A 106 -13.73 -13.92 13.17
N ALA A 107 -13.19 -12.72 13.00
CA ALA A 107 -13.50 -11.58 13.87
C ALA A 107 -14.97 -11.13 13.77
N GLU A 108 -15.60 -11.25 12.61
CA GLU A 108 -17.03 -10.96 12.43
C GLU A 108 -17.94 -11.96 13.15
N ALA A 109 -17.50 -13.20 13.34
CA ALA A 109 -18.24 -14.19 14.12
C ALA A 109 -18.17 -13.91 15.63
N ALA A 110 -17.20 -13.10 16.08
CA ALA A 110 -17.11 -12.64 17.47
C ALA A 110 -18.06 -11.47 17.75
N SER A 111 -18.30 -11.17 19.03
CA SER A 111 -19.18 -10.08 19.45
C SER A 111 -18.51 -9.12 20.44
N GLY A 112 -19.02 -7.89 20.48
CA GLY A 112 -18.61 -6.85 21.43
C GLY A 112 -17.12 -6.51 21.37
N ARG A 113 -16.50 -6.35 22.55
CA ARG A 113 -15.12 -5.88 22.72
C ARG A 113 -14.07 -6.81 22.08
N HIS A 114 -14.35 -8.12 22.01
CA HIS A 114 -13.42 -9.07 21.40
C HIS A 114 -13.33 -8.86 19.89
N ARG A 115 -14.48 -8.70 19.21
CA ARG A 115 -14.53 -8.33 17.79
C ARG A 115 -13.77 -7.05 17.51
N GLU A 116 -13.99 -6.00 18.30
CA GLU A 116 -13.33 -4.70 18.10
C GLU A 116 -11.80 -4.82 18.23
N LYS A 117 -11.33 -5.55 19.26
CA LYS A 117 -9.90 -5.80 19.48
C LYS A 117 -9.29 -6.58 18.32
N ASP A 118 -9.95 -7.63 17.85
CA ASP A 118 -9.46 -8.46 16.76
C ASP A 118 -9.38 -7.67 15.45
N LEU A 119 -10.42 -6.90 15.13
CA LEU A 119 -10.43 -6.03 13.95
C LEU A 119 -9.32 -4.97 14.00
N ARG A 120 -9.03 -4.40 15.17
CA ARG A 120 -7.91 -3.47 15.34
C ARG A 120 -6.57 -4.16 15.10
N MET A 121 -6.35 -5.36 15.67
CA MET A 121 -5.13 -6.13 15.44
C MET A 121 -4.98 -6.54 13.96
N ILE A 122 -6.08 -6.88 13.29
CA ILE A 122 -6.09 -7.15 11.86
C ILE A 122 -5.70 -5.90 11.08
N SER A 123 -6.24 -4.72 11.43
CA SER A 123 -5.87 -3.46 10.81
C SER A 123 -4.37 -3.19 10.88
N GLU A 124 -3.75 -3.40 12.04
CA GLU A 124 -2.29 -3.22 12.21
C GLU A 124 -1.49 -4.18 11.31
N LYS A 125 -1.96 -5.42 11.12
CA LYS A 125 -1.35 -6.37 10.19
C LYS A 125 -1.55 -5.97 8.72
N VAL A 126 -2.72 -5.45 8.36
CA VAL A 126 -2.99 -4.90 7.02
C VAL A 126 -2.07 -3.71 6.75
N ASP A 127 -1.80 -2.88 7.75
CA ASP A 127 -0.85 -1.75 7.66
C ASP A 127 0.57 -2.23 7.34
N ALA A 128 1.06 -3.21 8.11
CA ALA A 128 2.38 -3.78 7.89
C ALA A 128 2.50 -4.48 6.52
N LEU A 129 1.43 -5.10 6.04
CA LEU A 129 1.40 -5.67 4.69
C LEU A 129 1.38 -4.59 3.61
N THR A 130 0.62 -3.51 3.83
CA THR A 130 0.53 -2.36 2.92
C THR A 130 1.93 -1.78 2.68
N GLU A 131 2.71 -1.58 3.74
CA GLU A 131 4.11 -1.12 3.64
C GLU A 131 4.93 -2.00 2.69
N LYS A 132 4.91 -3.32 2.90
CA LYS A 132 5.71 -4.26 2.11
C LYS A 132 5.31 -4.31 0.64
N VAL A 133 3.99 -4.34 0.37
CA VAL A 133 3.46 -4.42 -1.00
C VAL A 133 3.74 -3.12 -1.75
N VAL A 134 3.53 -1.97 -1.12
CA VAL A 134 3.78 -0.66 -1.74
C VAL A 134 5.25 -0.46 -2.07
N THR A 135 6.17 -0.82 -1.16
CA THR A 135 7.61 -0.75 -1.44
C THR A 135 7.98 -1.59 -2.64
N ALA A 136 7.55 -2.86 -2.67
CA ALA A 136 7.82 -3.74 -3.81
C ALA A 136 7.23 -3.20 -5.11
N PHE A 137 6.00 -2.66 -5.07
CA PHE A 137 5.35 -2.07 -6.25
C PHE A 137 6.10 -0.87 -6.82
N ILE A 138 6.62 0.00 -5.94
CA ILE A 138 7.41 1.17 -6.36
C ILE A 138 8.75 0.72 -6.96
N ASP A 139 9.42 -0.24 -6.34
CA ASP A 139 10.69 -0.78 -6.83
C ASP A 139 10.51 -1.36 -8.24
N GLU A 140 9.50 -2.21 -8.41
CA GLU A 140 9.14 -2.82 -9.70
C GLU A 140 8.86 -1.77 -10.79
N LYS A 141 7.97 -0.82 -10.49
CA LYS A 141 7.62 0.26 -11.42
C LYS A 141 8.83 1.10 -11.83
N SER A 142 9.80 1.26 -10.93
CA SER A 142 11.03 1.98 -11.24
C SER A 142 11.96 1.23 -12.20
N GLN A 143 11.95 -0.11 -12.17
CA GLN A 143 12.75 -0.95 -13.07
C GLN A 143 12.12 -1.06 -14.46
N ASP A 144 10.80 -1.19 -14.54
CA ASP A 144 10.00 -1.27 -15.78
C ASP A 144 10.09 0.02 -16.63
N SER A 145 10.58 1.11 -16.03
CA SER A 145 10.74 2.42 -16.68
C SER A 145 12.05 2.63 -17.43
N TYR A 146 12.97 1.67 -17.39
CA TYR A 146 14.20 1.72 -18.18
C TYR A 146 13.99 0.98 -19.51
N PRO A 147 14.32 1.59 -20.67
CA PRO A 147 14.35 0.85 -21.91
C PRO A 147 15.42 -0.25 -21.80
N GLN A 148 15.00 -1.50 -21.97
CA GLN A 148 15.88 -2.64 -22.26
C GLN A 148 16.55 -2.42 -23.63
#